data_AF-A0A2S6WHB8-F1
#
_entry.id   AF-A0A2S6WHB8-F1
#
_cell.length_a   1.000
_cell.length_b   1.000
_cell.length_c   1.000
_cell.angle_alpha   90.00
_cell.angle_beta   90.00
_cell.angle_gamma   90.00
#
_symmetry.space_group_name_H-M   'P 1'
#
loop_
_entity.id
_entity.type
_entity.pdbx_description
1 polymer ?
#
loop_
_entity_poly.entity_id
_entity_poly.type
_entity_poly.pdbx_seq_one_letter_code
_entity_poly.pdbx_strand_id
1 'polypeptide(L)'
;MRPRRPGALITALATVATVLGLATPADAAIHRCSVSGDMTNCTTVTGIDPGSWLQMRTGPGYGYGYANVPHGALVNRDEVGLSCWTTGDGAADNPNYRYWMLIDLGVRSGYVNDWYLNTGDPSVWQQQIRHC
;
A
#
# COMPACT_ATOMS: atom_id res chain seq x y z
N MET A 1 68.88 -27.14 27.31
CA MET A 1 67.83 -27.81 26.50
C MET A 1 66.96 -26.73 25.87
N ARG A 2 66.77 -26.76 24.55
CA ARG A 2 66.09 -25.73 23.75
C ARG A 2 64.69 -26.24 23.37
N PRO A 3 63.58 -25.56 23.71
CA PRO A 3 62.27 -25.90 23.16
C PRO A 3 62.04 -25.21 21.81
N ARG A 4 61.41 -25.94 20.88
CA ARG A 4 60.95 -25.48 19.55
C ARG A 4 59.50 -24.98 19.63
N ARG A 5 59.23 -23.84 18.96
CA ARG A 5 58.09 -23.41 18.10
C ARG A 5 56.68 -24.01 18.38
N PRO A 6 55.56 -23.25 18.27
CA PRO A 6 55.13 -22.69 16.98
C PRO A 6 54.39 -21.34 17.01
N GLY A 7 54.27 -20.73 15.83
CA GLY A 7 53.63 -19.43 15.59
C GLY A 7 52.11 -19.48 15.66
N ALA A 8 51.53 -18.38 16.14
CA ALA A 8 50.11 -18.12 16.14
C ALA A 8 49.73 -17.32 14.89
N LEU A 9 48.95 -17.94 14.01
CA LEU A 9 48.20 -17.28 12.95
C LEU A 9 47.05 -16.49 13.61
N ILE A 10 47.08 -15.17 13.49
CA ILE A 10 45.99 -14.29 13.92
C ILE A 10 45.02 -14.17 12.74
N THR A 11 43.92 -14.92 12.79
CA THR A 11 42.79 -14.78 11.87
C THR A 11 41.98 -13.55 12.30
N ALA A 12 42.12 -12.44 11.56
CA ALA A 12 41.27 -11.26 11.74
C ALA A 12 39.86 -11.58 11.22
N LEU A 13 38.88 -11.59 12.13
CA LEU A 13 37.46 -11.68 11.81
C LEU A 13 36.99 -10.34 11.24
N ALA A 14 36.71 -10.30 9.94
CA ALA A 14 36.03 -9.17 9.31
C ALA A 14 34.54 -9.19 9.72
N THR A 15 34.13 -8.26 10.59
CA THR A 15 32.73 -8.02 10.91
C THR A 15 32.05 -7.32 9.74
N VAL A 16 31.22 -8.06 9.01
CA VAL A 16 30.32 -7.50 8.00
C VAL A 16 29.18 -6.80 8.75
N ALA A 17 29.21 -5.47 8.79
CA ALA A 17 28.09 -4.68 9.26
C ALA A 17 26.96 -4.77 8.23
N THR A 18 26.00 -5.65 8.46
CA THR A 18 24.71 -5.62 7.75
C THR A 18 24.01 -4.33 8.12
N VAL A 19 24.06 -3.35 7.22
CA VAL A 19 23.15 -2.21 7.26
C VAL A 19 21.75 -2.78 7.04
N LEU A 20 21.03 -3.04 8.13
CA LEU A 20 19.59 -3.16 8.09
C LEU A 20 19.10 -1.77 7.66
N GLY A 21 18.91 -1.61 6.35
CA GLY A 21 18.22 -0.47 5.80
C GLY A 21 16.89 -0.38 6.51
N LEU A 22 16.74 0.60 7.39
CA LEU A 22 15.44 1.06 7.83
C LEU A 22 14.76 1.49 6.54
N ALA A 23 13.90 0.63 5.99
CA ALA A 23 12.94 1.07 5.00
C ALA A 23 12.15 2.16 5.70
N THR A 24 12.47 3.41 5.39
CA THR A 24 11.56 4.51 5.65
C THR A 24 10.21 4.08 5.08
N PRO A 25 9.09 4.30 5.78
CA PRO A 25 7.79 4.02 5.18
C PRO A 25 7.81 4.68 3.80
N ALA A 26 7.62 3.89 2.75
CA ALA A 26 7.52 4.41 1.40
C ALA A 26 6.54 5.58 1.48
N ASP A 27 6.98 6.78 1.07
CA ASP A 27 6.22 8.01 1.21
C ASP A 27 4.75 7.75 0.86
N ALA A 28 3.93 7.74 1.91
CA ALA A 28 2.48 7.73 1.84
C ALA A 28 2.09 8.91 0.93
N ALA A 29 1.75 8.62 -0.32
CA ALA A 29 1.65 9.64 -1.36
C ALA A 29 0.24 10.23 -1.45
N ILE A 30 -0.37 10.51 -0.30
CA ILE A 30 -1.62 11.29 -0.29
C ILE A 30 -1.28 12.72 -0.64
N HIS A 31 -1.88 13.22 -1.72
CA HIS A 31 -1.68 14.57 -2.20
C HIS A 31 -3.02 15.18 -2.63
N ARG A 32 -3.04 16.50 -2.86
CA ARG A 32 -4.24 17.19 -3.33
C ARG A 32 -4.32 17.10 -4.85
N CYS A 33 -5.44 16.62 -5.39
CA CYS A 33 -5.71 16.61 -6.83
C CYS A 33 -7.15 17.07 -7.13
N SER A 34 -7.46 17.32 -8.40
CA SER A 34 -8.80 17.70 -8.86
C SER A 34 -9.47 16.50 -9.53
N VAL A 35 -10.59 16.05 -8.97
CA VAL A 35 -11.43 14.99 -9.55
C VAL A 35 -12.73 15.63 -9.98
N SER A 36 -13.02 15.62 -11.29
CA SER A 36 -14.20 16.29 -11.89
C SER A 36 -14.36 17.78 -11.54
N GLY A 37 -13.25 18.48 -11.24
CA GLY A 37 -13.26 19.90 -10.87
C GLY A 37 -13.24 20.16 -9.36
N ASP A 38 -13.50 19.14 -8.53
CA ASP A 38 -13.48 19.25 -7.08
C ASP A 38 -12.11 18.85 -6.52
N MET A 39 -11.58 19.69 -5.62
CA MET A 39 -10.31 19.41 -4.97
C MET A 39 -10.49 18.35 -3.88
N THR A 40 -9.85 17.19 -4.06
CA THR A 40 -9.89 16.06 -3.13
C THR A 40 -8.49 15.56 -2.77
N ASN A 41 -8.42 14.62 -1.81
CA ASN A 41 -7.20 13.89 -1.51
C ASN A 41 -7.10 12.72 -2.49
N CYS A 42 -5.92 12.49 -3.04
CA CYS A 42 -5.69 11.49 -4.06
C CYS A 42 -4.46 10.67 -3.73
N THR A 43 -4.41 9.46 -4.26
CA THR A 43 -3.28 8.53 -4.13
C THR A 43 -3.19 7.69 -5.39
N THR A 44 -2.20 6.79 -5.45
CA THR A 44 -2.02 5.86 -6.55
C THR A 44 -2.26 4.42 -6.14
N VAL A 45 -2.74 3.61 -7.08
CA VAL A 45 -2.86 2.16 -6.92
C VAL A 45 -1.47 1.51 -6.94
N THR A 46 -1.28 0.52 -6.07
CA THR A 46 0.00 -0.20 -5.92
C THR A 46 -0.24 -1.67 -5.54
N GLY A 47 0.82 -2.47 -5.60
CA GLY A 47 0.79 -3.86 -5.15
C GLY A 47 -0.03 -4.82 -6.03
N ILE A 48 -0.35 -4.43 -7.26
CA ILE A 48 -1.06 -5.29 -8.22
C ILE A 48 -0.05 -6.11 -9.03
N ASP A 49 -0.28 -7.42 -9.12
CA ASP A 49 0.58 -8.30 -9.91
C ASP A 49 0.55 -7.96 -11.42
N PRO A 50 1.67 -8.17 -12.15
CA PRO A 50 1.70 -7.96 -13.60
C PRO A 50 0.60 -8.76 -14.33
N GLY A 51 -0.16 -8.08 -15.19
CA GLY A 51 -1.28 -8.69 -15.93
C GLY A 51 -2.59 -8.80 -15.15
N SER A 52 -2.62 -8.36 -13.89
CA SER A 52 -3.82 -8.29 -13.05
C SER A 52 -4.31 -6.85 -12.92
N TRP A 53 -5.50 -6.70 -12.35
CA TRP A 53 -6.11 -5.40 -12.05
C TRP A 53 -6.87 -5.46 -10.72
N LEU A 54 -6.93 -4.32 -10.04
CA LEU A 54 -7.78 -4.10 -8.88
C LEU A 54 -9.19 -3.78 -9.34
N GLN A 55 -10.18 -4.54 -8.88
CA GLN A 55 -11.58 -4.27 -9.19
C GLN A 55 -12.24 -3.42 -8.10
N MET A 56 -12.88 -2.32 -8.51
CA MET A 56 -13.79 -1.58 -7.65
C MET A 56 -15.03 -2.39 -7.29
N ARG A 57 -15.52 -2.22 -6.06
CA ARG A 57 -16.66 -2.95 -5.51
C ARG A 57 -17.79 -2.00 -5.10
N THR A 58 -19.00 -2.54 -5.07
CA THR A 58 -20.20 -1.82 -4.62
C THR A 58 -20.29 -1.69 -3.10
N GLY A 59 -19.44 -2.40 -2.35
CA GLY A 59 -19.29 -2.29 -0.90
C GLY A 59 -17.93 -2.78 -0.42
N PRO A 60 -17.63 -2.62 0.88
CA PRO A 60 -16.31 -2.89 1.46
C PRO A 60 -16.09 -4.38 1.71
N GLY A 61 -16.10 -5.20 0.66
CA GLY A 61 -15.89 -6.64 0.82
C GLY A 61 -15.97 -7.44 -0.47
N TYR A 62 -15.40 -8.64 -0.46
CA TYR A 62 -15.31 -9.51 -1.62
C TYR A 62 -16.64 -10.19 -1.98
N GLY A 63 -17.59 -10.23 -1.05
CA GLY A 63 -18.97 -10.67 -1.29
C GLY A 63 -19.86 -9.64 -2.00
N TYR A 64 -19.42 -8.38 -2.10
CA TYR A 64 -20.14 -7.36 -2.84
C TYR A 64 -19.88 -7.47 -4.35
N GLY A 65 -20.88 -7.14 -5.15
CA GLY A 65 -20.76 -7.08 -6.59
C GLY A 65 -19.70 -6.08 -7.02
N TYR A 66 -19.09 -6.32 -8.17
CA TYR A 66 -18.23 -5.32 -8.78
C TYR A 66 -19.02 -4.05 -9.05
N ALA A 67 -18.36 -2.90 -8.92
CA ALA A 67 -18.90 -1.67 -9.45
C ALA A 67 -18.87 -1.80 -10.98
N ASN A 68 -19.86 -2.51 -11.55
CA ASN A 68 -20.05 -2.82 -12.98
C ASN A 68 -19.80 -1.60 -13.86
N VAL A 69 -18.67 -1.54 -14.57
CA VAL A 69 -18.49 -0.80 -15.83
C VAL A 69 -17.07 -1.02 -16.39
N PRO A 70 -16.84 -0.71 -17.69
CA PRO A 70 -15.51 -0.30 -18.17
C PRO A 70 -14.88 0.67 -17.16
N HIS A 71 -13.58 0.60 -16.93
CA HIS A 71 -12.86 1.38 -15.90
C HIS A 71 -13.05 0.91 -14.44
N GLY A 72 -13.73 -0.21 -14.20
CA GLY A 72 -13.70 -0.89 -12.89
C GLY A 72 -12.35 -1.55 -12.55
N ALA A 73 -11.52 -1.76 -13.58
CA ALA A 73 -10.19 -2.35 -13.49
C ALA A 73 -9.12 -1.26 -13.36
N LEU A 74 -8.50 -1.16 -12.20
CA LEU A 74 -7.38 -0.26 -11.92
C LEU A 74 -6.06 -1.03 -11.97
N VAL A 75 -5.00 -0.39 -12.46
CA VAL A 75 -3.65 -0.95 -12.49
C VAL A 75 -2.70 -0.09 -11.67
N ASN A 76 -1.50 -0.61 -11.40
CA ASN A 76 -0.49 0.14 -10.66
C ASN A 76 -0.26 1.52 -11.29
N ARG A 77 -0.13 2.54 -10.43
CA ARG A 77 0.02 3.97 -10.75
C ARG A 77 -1.23 4.69 -11.22
N ASP A 78 -2.38 4.02 -11.36
CA ASP A 78 -3.64 4.73 -11.57
C ASP A 78 -3.91 5.63 -10.37
N GLU A 79 -4.22 6.90 -10.64
CA GLU A 79 -4.54 7.89 -9.63
C GLU A 79 -6.03 7.83 -9.30
N VAL A 80 -6.36 7.83 -8.01
CA VAL A 80 -7.73 7.73 -7.51
C VAL A 80 -8.00 8.80 -6.46
N GLY A 81 -9.18 9.41 -6.51
CA GLY A 81 -9.66 10.30 -5.45
C GLY A 81 -10.13 9.50 -4.24
N LEU A 82 -9.88 10.00 -3.04
CA LEU A 82 -10.23 9.38 -1.76
C LEU A 82 -11.40 10.17 -1.14
N SER A 83 -12.57 9.54 -1.02
CA SER A 83 -13.78 10.21 -0.50
C SER A 83 -13.97 9.98 1.00
N CYS A 84 -13.95 8.71 1.43
CA CYS A 84 -14.05 8.31 2.84
C CYS A 84 -13.52 6.88 3.03
N TRP A 85 -13.29 6.49 4.27
CA TRP A 85 -12.83 5.14 4.62
C TRP A 85 -13.82 4.39 5.50
N THR A 86 -13.82 3.06 5.44
CA THR A 86 -14.59 2.20 6.33
C THR A 86 -13.83 0.89 6.58
N THR A 87 -14.44 -0.02 7.33
CA THR A 87 -13.91 -1.37 7.55
C THR A 87 -14.77 -2.43 6.85
N GLY A 88 -14.15 -3.55 6.50
CA GLY A 88 -14.78 -4.56 5.66
C GLY A 88 -14.11 -5.93 5.72
N ASP A 89 -14.15 -6.66 4.62
CA ASP A 89 -13.37 -7.90 4.49
C ASP A 89 -11.86 -7.59 4.48
N GLY A 90 -11.03 -8.57 4.85
CA GLY A 90 -9.58 -8.44 4.70
C GLY A 90 -9.15 -8.41 3.24
N ALA A 91 -8.03 -7.74 2.93
CA ALA A 91 -7.43 -7.77 1.60
C ALA A 91 -7.14 -9.22 1.15
N ALA A 92 -7.16 -9.47 -0.16
CA ALA A 92 -6.94 -10.81 -0.69
C ALA A 92 -5.56 -11.37 -0.29
N ASP A 93 -4.54 -10.52 -0.27
CA ASP A 93 -3.16 -10.90 0.11
C ASP A 93 -2.86 -10.70 1.60
N ASN A 94 -3.75 -10.00 2.31
CA ASN A 94 -3.66 -9.80 3.75
C ASN A 94 -5.06 -9.80 4.40
N PRO A 95 -5.59 -10.97 4.77
CA PRO A 95 -6.93 -11.10 5.36
C PRO A 95 -7.11 -10.33 6.68
N ASN A 96 -6.04 -9.91 7.33
CA ASN A 96 -6.10 -9.11 8.57
C ASN A 96 -6.18 -7.59 8.30
N TYR A 97 -5.90 -7.14 7.08
CA TYR A 97 -5.96 -5.74 6.70
C TYR A 97 -7.36 -5.38 6.15
N ARG A 98 -8.17 -4.73 6.98
CA ARG A 98 -9.62 -4.60 6.77
C ARG A 98 -10.09 -3.20 6.38
N TYR A 99 -9.18 -2.30 6.01
CA TYR A 99 -9.53 -0.94 5.64
C TYR A 99 -9.91 -0.85 4.17
N TRP A 100 -11.03 -0.18 3.90
CA TRP A 100 -11.55 0.06 2.55
C TRP A 100 -11.73 1.55 2.33
N MET A 101 -11.32 2.01 1.15
CA MET A 101 -11.53 3.38 0.68
C MET A 101 -12.69 3.40 -0.31
N LEU A 102 -13.65 4.29 -0.10
CA LEU A 102 -14.52 4.73 -1.17
C LEU A 102 -13.71 5.69 -2.04
N ILE A 103 -13.38 5.23 -3.25
CA ILE A 103 -12.65 6.03 -4.23
C ILE A 103 -13.61 6.67 -5.23
N ASP A 104 -13.19 7.80 -5.78
CA ASP A 104 -13.89 8.53 -6.83
C ASP A 104 -12.96 8.74 -8.04
N LEU A 105 -13.42 8.30 -9.21
CA LEU A 105 -12.74 8.48 -10.50
C LEU A 105 -13.35 9.64 -11.31
N GLY A 106 -14.25 10.41 -10.70
CA GLY A 106 -14.94 11.56 -11.30
C GLY A 106 -16.13 11.18 -12.18
N VAL A 107 -16.12 9.98 -12.75
CA VAL A 107 -17.24 9.39 -13.49
C VAL A 107 -18.00 8.35 -12.67
N ARG A 108 -17.34 7.78 -11.66
CA ARG A 108 -17.90 6.75 -10.80
C ARG A 108 -17.11 6.61 -9.51
N SER A 109 -17.81 6.15 -8.48
CA SER A 109 -17.22 5.81 -7.19
C SER A 109 -17.41 4.33 -6.86
N GLY A 110 -16.50 3.77 -6.08
CA GLY A 110 -16.54 2.38 -5.64
C GLY A 110 -15.54 2.11 -4.52
N TYR A 111 -15.68 0.97 -3.86
CA TYR A 111 -14.81 0.57 -2.76
C TYR A 111 -13.63 -0.25 -3.28
N VAL A 112 -12.44 0.08 -2.79
CA VAL A 112 -11.23 -0.74 -2.93
C VAL A 112 -10.57 -0.91 -1.58
N ASN A 113 -9.88 -2.04 -1.37
CA ASN A 113 -9.14 -2.24 -0.13
C ASN A 113 -7.88 -1.36 -0.15
N ASP A 114 -7.63 -0.63 0.93
CA ASP A 114 -6.54 0.32 1.08
C ASP A 114 -5.16 -0.34 0.99
N TRP A 115 -5.08 -1.66 1.21
CA TRP A 115 -3.86 -2.48 0.99
C TRP A 115 -3.27 -2.32 -0.42
N TYR A 116 -4.11 -1.97 -1.41
CA TYR A 116 -3.71 -1.78 -2.80
C TYR A 116 -3.57 -0.30 -3.19
N LEU A 117 -3.48 0.59 -2.20
CA LEU A 117 -3.29 2.03 -2.40
C LEU A 117 -2.00 2.49 -1.72
N ASN A 118 -1.36 3.50 -2.29
CA ASN A 118 -0.16 4.11 -1.73
C ASN A 118 -0.50 5.20 -0.69
N THR A 119 -1.46 4.94 0.20
CA THR A 119 -1.95 5.86 1.24
C THR A 119 -1.09 5.86 2.50
N GLY A 120 -0.26 4.84 2.70
CA GLY A 120 0.60 4.69 3.87
C GLY A 120 -0.11 4.13 5.09
N ASP A 121 0.33 4.56 6.29
CA ASP A 121 -0.16 4.01 7.55
C ASP A 121 -1.58 4.51 7.89
N PRO A 122 -2.50 3.62 8.31
CA PRO A 122 -3.85 3.99 8.74
C PRO A 122 -3.94 5.09 9.78
N SER A 123 -3.03 5.10 10.77
CA SER A 123 -3.04 6.14 11.80
C SER A 123 -2.77 7.54 11.25
N VAL A 124 -2.12 7.64 10.08
CA VAL A 124 -1.82 8.90 9.40
C VAL A 124 -3.01 9.30 8.51
N TRP A 125 -3.47 8.42 7.62
CA TRP A 125 -4.51 8.79 6.67
C TRP A 125 -5.89 8.92 7.31
N GLN A 126 -6.16 8.25 8.44
CA GLN A 126 -7.44 8.40 9.17
C GLN A 126 -7.63 9.81 9.74
N GLN A 127 -6.54 10.58 9.91
CA GLN A 127 -6.61 11.97 10.33
C GLN A 127 -6.96 12.92 9.17
N GLN A 128 -6.80 12.46 7.93
CA GLN A 128 -6.95 13.26 6.71
C GLN A 128 -8.22 12.90 5.92
N ILE A 129 -8.67 11.66 6.05
CA ILE A 129 -9.81 11.10 5.34
C ILE A 129 -10.87 10.76 6.37
N ARG A 130 -12.09 11.25 6.16
CA ARG A 130 -13.21 10.99 7.08
C ARG A 130 -13.70 9.54 6.97
N HIS A 131 -14.30 9.03 8.05
CA HIS A 131 -15.01 7.76 8.03
C HIS A 131 -16.30 7.85 7.18
N CYS A 132 -16.64 6.78 6.47
CA CYS A 132 -18.00 6.48 6.00
C CYS A 132 -18.72 5.79 7.18
#